data_AF-A0A1F7VL19-F1
#
_entry.id   AF-A0A1F7VL19-F1
#
_cell.length_a   1.000
_cell.length_b   1.000
_cell.length_c   1.000
_cell.angle_alpha   90.00
_cell.angle_beta   90.00
_cell.angle_gamma   90.00
#
_symmetry.space_group_name_H-M   'P 1'
#
loop_
_entity.id
_entity.type
_entity.pdbx_description
1 polymer ?
#
loop_
_entity_poly.entity_id
_entity_poly.type
_entity_poly.pdbx_seq_one_letter_code
_entity_poly.pdbx_strand_id
1 'polypeptide(L)'
;MVRERGYTSVTLVTDRTVGRLHGTKVKRLLAGSAPVYAFVLPPGERSKDLRYVEQLLAFLQRKHVDRHGALVALGGGVIGDLTGFAASIYLRGIEVVQMPTSLMAQVDSAIGGKTGVDFKGIKNVVGTFYQPCAIVCDTSFLGTLPRTELAHGMAEVIKYGFIGSRTFVKRLQGLTFDRMPWEEVVAFCARAKAQVVARDPFDRTGARACLNFGHTIGHALESLSDFSLPHGKAIAIGMVAAARMSRMVLGFSRQECDVVEALLAQYGLPVRLPPRTNISKVRDVLRHDKKAKGGSVAWVLLEKIGKARAGYRVPEEVMRTTLQSLV
;
A
#
# COMPACT_ATOMS: atom_id res chain seq x y z
N MET A 1 -0.79 -24.05 -9.87
CA MET A 1 -1.89 -23.24 -9.28
C MET A 1 -3.08 -22.99 -10.22
N VAL A 2 -3.09 -22.00 -11.14
CA VAL A 2 -4.29 -21.68 -11.95
C VAL A 2 -4.79 -22.90 -12.74
N ARG A 3 -3.87 -23.67 -13.33
CA ARG A 3 -4.19 -24.90 -14.07
C ARG A 3 -4.79 -26.00 -13.20
N GLU A 4 -4.41 -26.08 -11.93
CA GLU A 4 -4.87 -27.12 -10.99
C GLU A 4 -6.27 -26.82 -10.43
N ARG A 5 -6.74 -25.57 -10.51
CA ARG A 5 -8.03 -25.15 -9.95
C ARG A 5 -9.24 -25.39 -10.86
N GLY A 6 -9.02 -25.84 -12.10
CA GLY A 6 -10.11 -26.25 -13.00
C GLY A 6 -11.07 -25.12 -13.40
N TYR A 7 -10.59 -23.89 -13.52
CA TYR A 7 -11.43 -22.75 -13.90
C TYR A 7 -12.07 -22.92 -15.28
N THR A 8 -13.32 -22.48 -15.43
CA THR A 8 -14.04 -22.47 -16.72
C THR A 8 -13.55 -21.37 -17.65
N SER A 9 -13.05 -20.26 -17.09
CA SER A 9 -12.43 -19.16 -17.81
C SER A 9 -11.55 -18.32 -16.89
N VAL A 10 -10.59 -17.60 -17.47
CA VAL A 10 -9.74 -16.65 -16.73
C VAL A 10 -9.80 -15.29 -17.42
N THR A 11 -10.04 -14.23 -16.65
CA THR A 11 -9.96 -12.85 -17.15
C THR A 11 -8.76 -12.14 -16.55
N LEU A 12 -7.76 -11.85 -17.38
CA LEU A 12 -6.62 -11.02 -17.02
C LEU A 12 -7.02 -9.54 -17.04
N VAL A 13 -6.97 -8.88 -15.89
CA VAL A 13 -7.24 -7.46 -15.73
C VAL A 13 -5.91 -6.72 -15.52
N THR A 14 -5.63 -5.71 -16.33
CA THR A 14 -4.38 -4.93 -16.32
C THR A 14 -4.62 -3.51 -16.78
N ASP A 15 -3.65 -2.61 -16.59
CA ASP A 15 -3.61 -1.34 -17.34
C ASP A 15 -2.80 -1.46 -18.65
N ARG A 16 -2.88 -0.45 -19.51
CA ARG A 16 -2.15 -0.40 -20.79
C ARG A 16 -0.62 -0.47 -20.65
N THR A 17 -0.04 0.13 -19.62
CA THR A 17 1.42 0.17 -19.41
C THR A 17 1.92 -1.22 -19.05
N VAL A 18 1.32 -1.83 -18.03
CA VAL A 18 1.66 -3.19 -17.57
C VAL A 18 1.30 -4.22 -18.64
N GLY A 19 0.17 -4.04 -19.33
CA GLY A 19 -0.27 -4.93 -20.41
C GLY A 19 0.73 -5.00 -21.56
N ARG A 20 1.32 -3.86 -21.96
CA ARG A 20 2.37 -3.81 -22.99
C ARG A 20 3.66 -4.52 -22.57
N LEU A 21 4.05 -4.41 -21.30
CA LEU A 21 5.30 -4.99 -20.79
C LEU A 21 5.16 -6.50 -20.52
N HIS A 22 4.07 -6.90 -19.87
CA HIS A 22 3.96 -8.23 -19.24
C HIS A 22 2.72 -9.02 -19.69
N GLY A 23 1.71 -8.35 -20.24
CA GLY A 23 0.38 -8.93 -20.52
C GLY A 23 0.43 -10.14 -21.45
N THR A 24 1.18 -10.06 -22.56
CA THR A 24 1.32 -11.18 -23.51
C THR A 24 1.99 -12.40 -22.88
N LYS A 25 3.06 -12.17 -22.11
CA LYS A 25 3.79 -13.25 -21.40
C LYS A 25 2.87 -13.93 -20.40
N VAL A 26 2.18 -13.16 -19.55
CA VAL A 26 1.26 -13.69 -18.54
C VAL A 26 0.07 -14.40 -19.18
N LYS A 27 -0.55 -13.82 -20.21
CA LYS A 27 -1.65 -14.46 -20.94
C LYS A 27 -1.24 -15.82 -21.52
N ARG A 28 -0.02 -15.94 -22.05
CA ARG A 28 0.52 -17.22 -22.56
C ARG A 28 0.72 -18.25 -21.45
N LEU A 29 1.19 -17.83 -20.28
CA LEU A 29 1.35 -18.72 -19.12
C LEU A 29 0.00 -19.24 -18.60
N LEU A 30 -1.03 -18.39 -18.64
CA LEU A 30 -2.41 -18.75 -18.27
C LEU A 30 -3.10 -19.61 -19.34
N ALA A 31 -2.63 -19.57 -20.59
CA ALA A 31 -3.18 -20.38 -21.66
C ALA A 31 -2.94 -21.89 -21.40
N GLY A 32 -3.89 -22.71 -21.86
CA GLY A 32 -3.81 -24.17 -21.81
C GLY A 32 -4.66 -24.84 -20.74
N SER A 33 -5.27 -24.10 -19.80
CA SER A 33 -6.23 -24.66 -18.83
C SER A 33 -7.67 -24.18 -19.01
N ALA A 34 -7.86 -22.98 -19.55
CA ALA A 34 -9.17 -22.38 -19.80
C ALA A 34 -9.05 -21.26 -20.85
N PRO A 35 -10.16 -20.82 -21.47
CA PRO A 35 -10.19 -19.57 -22.24
C PRO A 35 -9.67 -18.39 -21.40
N VAL A 36 -8.75 -17.61 -21.98
CA VAL A 36 -8.17 -16.43 -21.32
C VAL A 36 -8.58 -15.15 -22.03
N TYR A 37 -9.38 -14.34 -21.34
CA TYR A 37 -9.77 -12.99 -21.76
C TYR A 37 -8.81 -11.94 -21.19
N ALA A 38 -8.75 -10.78 -21.84
CA ALA A 38 -7.98 -9.64 -21.35
C ALA A 38 -8.87 -8.41 -21.28
N PHE A 39 -8.87 -7.75 -20.13
CA PHE A 39 -9.55 -6.48 -19.91
C PHE A 39 -8.48 -5.43 -19.54
N VAL A 40 -8.36 -4.40 -20.38
CA VAL A 40 -7.26 -3.42 -20.29
C VAL A 40 -7.81 -2.04 -19.94
N LEU A 41 -7.39 -1.53 -18.79
CA LEU A 41 -7.75 -0.23 -18.24
C LEU A 41 -6.76 0.87 -18.66
N PRO A 42 -7.16 2.15 -18.61
CA PRO A 42 -6.21 3.25 -18.62
C PRO A 42 -5.30 3.22 -17.37
N PRO A 43 -4.02 3.60 -17.50
CA PRO A 43 -3.10 3.64 -16.37
C PRO A 43 -3.40 4.83 -15.43
N GLY A 44 -3.02 4.67 -14.15
CA GLY A 44 -3.07 5.72 -13.13
C GLY A 44 -4.32 5.70 -12.24
N GLU A 45 -4.29 6.46 -11.13
CA GLU A 45 -5.33 6.44 -10.09
C GLU A 45 -6.74 6.76 -10.61
N ARG A 46 -6.87 7.53 -11.69
CA ARG A 46 -8.18 7.88 -12.29
C ARG A 46 -8.95 6.67 -12.86
N SER A 47 -8.31 5.51 -13.00
CA SER A 47 -9.00 4.26 -13.34
C SER A 47 -9.56 3.52 -12.14
N LYS A 48 -9.23 3.95 -10.91
CA LYS A 48 -9.78 3.44 -9.65
C LYS A 48 -11.15 4.05 -9.35
N ASP A 49 -12.11 3.81 -10.24
CA ASP A 49 -13.44 4.42 -10.22
C ASP A 49 -14.55 3.39 -10.49
N LEU A 50 -15.74 3.59 -9.92
CA LEU A 50 -16.91 2.71 -10.11
C LEU A 50 -17.25 2.48 -11.58
N ARG A 51 -17.04 3.45 -12.47
CA ARG A 51 -17.30 3.29 -13.92
C ARG A 51 -16.50 2.13 -14.53
N TYR A 52 -15.28 1.90 -14.04
CA TYR A 52 -14.42 0.85 -14.58
C TYR A 52 -14.73 -0.51 -13.96
N VAL A 53 -15.25 -0.52 -12.73
CA VAL A 53 -15.89 -1.71 -12.15
C VAL A 53 -17.08 -2.11 -13.01
N GLU A 54 -18.00 -1.20 -13.30
CA GLU A 54 -19.16 -1.45 -14.15
C GLU A 54 -18.77 -2.00 -15.53
N GLN A 55 -17.78 -1.38 -16.19
CA GLN A 55 -17.28 -1.85 -17.48
C GLN A 55 -16.68 -3.27 -17.39
N LEU A 56 -15.97 -3.59 -16.31
CA LEU A 56 -15.44 -4.93 -16.08
C LEU A 56 -16.58 -5.93 -15.85
N LEU A 57 -17.58 -5.62 -15.01
CA LEU A 57 -18.74 -6.50 -14.80
C LEU A 57 -19.49 -6.76 -16.12
N ALA A 58 -19.73 -5.73 -16.92
CA ALA A 58 -20.37 -5.85 -18.24
C ALA A 58 -19.52 -6.70 -19.20
N PHE A 59 -18.19 -6.57 -19.15
CA PHE A 59 -17.28 -7.41 -19.92
C PHE A 59 -17.37 -8.88 -19.52
N LEU A 60 -17.38 -9.19 -18.22
CA LEU A 60 -17.51 -10.55 -17.71
C LEU A 60 -18.84 -11.19 -18.14
N GLN A 61 -19.96 -10.43 -18.08
CA GLN A 61 -21.25 -10.90 -18.58
C GLN A 61 -21.22 -11.22 -20.08
N ARG A 62 -20.67 -10.32 -20.91
CA ARG A 62 -20.55 -10.56 -22.38
C ARG A 62 -19.67 -11.75 -22.72
N LYS A 63 -18.73 -12.11 -21.84
CA LYS A 63 -17.87 -13.29 -21.99
C LYS A 63 -18.45 -14.54 -21.33
N HIS A 64 -19.65 -14.46 -20.76
CA HIS A 64 -20.31 -15.55 -20.05
C HIS A 64 -19.42 -16.18 -18.97
N VAL A 65 -18.65 -15.35 -18.25
CA VAL A 65 -17.85 -15.81 -17.11
C VAL A 65 -18.82 -16.25 -16.01
N ASP A 66 -18.74 -17.52 -15.61
CA ASP A 66 -19.58 -18.09 -14.56
C ASP A 66 -18.89 -18.06 -13.18
N ARG A 67 -19.53 -18.69 -12.18
CA ARG A 67 -19.02 -18.74 -10.79
C ARG A 67 -17.71 -19.53 -10.65
N HIS A 68 -17.33 -20.32 -11.65
CA HIS A 68 -16.10 -21.09 -11.71
C HIS A 68 -15.02 -20.41 -12.57
N GLY A 69 -15.29 -19.18 -13.04
CA GLY A 69 -14.28 -18.31 -13.62
C GLY A 69 -13.43 -17.62 -12.55
N ALA A 70 -12.28 -17.10 -12.97
CA ALA A 70 -11.38 -16.35 -12.10
C ALA A 70 -10.88 -15.05 -12.72
N LEU A 71 -10.63 -14.04 -11.88
CA LEU A 71 -9.91 -12.84 -12.28
C LEU A 71 -8.43 -12.95 -11.90
N VAL A 72 -7.57 -12.46 -12.77
CA VAL A 72 -6.13 -12.28 -12.48
C VAL A 72 -5.83 -10.79 -12.57
N ALA A 73 -5.50 -10.17 -11.44
CA ALA A 73 -5.16 -8.75 -11.35
C ALA A 73 -3.66 -8.57 -11.58
N LEU A 74 -3.26 -8.19 -12.80
CA LEU A 74 -1.87 -7.94 -13.17
C LEU A 74 -1.60 -6.42 -13.17
N GLY A 75 -0.97 -5.90 -12.13
CA GLY A 75 -0.65 -4.49 -12.04
C GLY A 75 -0.26 -4.02 -10.64
N GLY A 76 -0.23 -2.70 -10.45
CA GLY A 76 -0.05 -2.09 -9.13
C GLY A 76 -1.33 -2.12 -8.28
N GLY A 77 -1.33 -1.38 -7.17
CA GLY A 77 -2.46 -1.34 -6.22
C GLY A 77 -3.80 -0.91 -6.83
N VAL A 78 -3.80 -0.02 -7.81
CA VAL A 78 -5.02 0.40 -8.54
C VAL A 78 -5.73 -0.78 -9.20
N ILE A 79 -4.98 -1.58 -9.96
CA ILE A 79 -5.52 -2.77 -10.64
C ILE A 79 -5.94 -3.80 -9.61
N GLY A 80 -5.13 -4.00 -8.56
CA GLY A 80 -5.44 -4.95 -7.50
C GLY A 80 -6.74 -4.64 -6.77
N ASP A 81 -6.94 -3.39 -6.34
CA ASP A 81 -8.11 -2.96 -5.58
C ASP A 81 -9.39 -3.01 -6.42
N LEU A 82 -9.33 -2.49 -7.66
CA LEU A 82 -10.48 -2.49 -8.57
C LEU A 82 -10.88 -3.92 -8.95
N THR A 83 -9.91 -4.76 -9.33
CA THR A 83 -10.19 -6.14 -9.74
C THR A 83 -10.69 -6.97 -8.57
N GLY A 84 -10.11 -6.79 -7.38
CA GLY A 84 -10.56 -7.45 -6.17
C GLY A 84 -12.00 -7.06 -5.79
N PHE A 85 -12.36 -5.79 -5.96
CA PHE A 85 -13.72 -5.32 -5.70
C PHE A 85 -14.72 -5.83 -6.75
N ALA A 86 -14.34 -5.82 -8.03
CA ALA A 86 -15.16 -6.42 -9.08
C ALA A 86 -15.39 -7.92 -8.83
N ALA A 87 -14.34 -8.66 -8.42
CA ALA A 87 -14.44 -10.07 -8.09
C ALA A 87 -15.37 -10.34 -6.89
N SER A 88 -15.40 -9.45 -5.89
CA SER A 88 -16.21 -9.63 -4.69
C SER A 88 -17.71 -9.45 -4.92
N ILE A 89 -18.08 -8.66 -5.93
CA ILE A 89 -19.50 -8.35 -6.23
C ILE A 89 -20.02 -9.10 -7.45
N TYR A 90 -19.16 -9.49 -8.40
CA TYR A 90 -19.58 -10.25 -9.57
C TYR A 90 -20.09 -11.63 -9.16
N LEU A 91 -21.34 -11.96 -9.52
CA LEU A 91 -22.02 -13.18 -9.10
C LEU A 91 -22.00 -13.41 -7.56
N ARG A 92 -21.91 -12.32 -6.78
CA ARG A 92 -21.73 -12.32 -5.31
C ARG A 92 -20.40 -12.91 -4.83
N GLY A 93 -19.41 -13.01 -5.70
CA GLY A 93 -18.08 -13.50 -5.39
C GLY A 93 -17.59 -14.54 -6.40
N ILE A 94 -16.50 -14.22 -7.10
CA ILE A 94 -15.69 -15.18 -7.86
C ILE A 94 -14.23 -15.11 -7.42
N GLU A 95 -13.42 -16.13 -7.74
CA GLU A 95 -12.03 -16.14 -7.30
C GLU A 95 -11.20 -15.05 -7.98
N VAL A 96 -10.25 -14.48 -7.22
CA VAL A 96 -9.27 -13.52 -7.73
C VAL A 96 -7.86 -13.92 -7.31
N VAL A 97 -6.93 -13.82 -8.24
CA VAL A 97 -5.48 -13.95 -8.01
C VAL A 97 -4.86 -12.55 -8.18
N GLN A 98 -4.10 -12.11 -7.19
CA GLN A 98 -3.32 -10.88 -7.28
C GLN A 98 -1.94 -11.19 -7.85
N MET A 99 -1.55 -10.51 -8.93
CA MET A 99 -0.20 -10.55 -9.51
C MET A 99 0.42 -9.15 -9.46
N PRO A 100 0.82 -8.68 -8.26
CA PRO A 100 1.31 -7.32 -8.07
C PRO A 100 2.62 -7.06 -8.82
N THR A 101 2.66 -6.00 -9.63
CA THR A 101 3.83 -5.63 -10.46
C THR A 101 4.59 -4.40 -9.96
N SER A 102 4.12 -3.74 -8.91
CA SER A 102 4.84 -2.65 -8.23
C SER A 102 5.32 -3.10 -6.85
N LEU A 103 6.42 -2.52 -6.37
CA LEU A 103 6.95 -2.83 -5.04
C LEU A 103 5.90 -2.56 -3.96
N MET A 104 5.22 -1.41 -4.03
CA MET A 104 4.12 -1.03 -3.13
C MET A 104 3.04 -2.11 -3.04
N ALA A 105 2.63 -2.67 -4.18
CA ALA A 105 1.61 -3.70 -4.21
C ALA A 105 2.12 -5.04 -3.66
N GLN A 106 3.37 -5.40 -3.96
CA GLN A 106 4.00 -6.65 -3.51
C GLN A 106 4.22 -6.69 -1.99
N VAL A 107 4.54 -5.55 -1.38
CA VAL A 107 4.88 -5.48 0.06
C VAL A 107 3.71 -5.03 0.93
N ASP A 108 2.71 -4.38 0.32
CA ASP A 108 1.62 -3.77 1.07
C ASP A 108 0.25 -4.04 0.42
N SER A 109 -0.14 -3.31 -0.62
CA SER A 109 -1.57 -3.18 -0.97
C SER A 109 -2.25 -4.48 -1.41
N ALA A 110 -1.53 -5.44 -2.01
CA ALA A 110 -2.12 -6.72 -2.43
C ALA A 110 -2.50 -7.62 -1.24
N ILE A 111 -1.99 -7.34 -0.03
CA ILE A 111 -2.14 -8.18 1.16
C ILE A 111 -3.08 -7.51 2.15
N GLY A 112 -4.10 -8.25 2.61
CA GLY A 112 -5.02 -7.81 3.65
C GLY A 112 -6.48 -7.70 3.22
N GLY A 113 -6.77 -7.95 1.95
CA GLY A 113 -8.12 -8.09 1.39
C GLY A 113 -8.92 -6.79 1.33
N LYS A 114 -8.31 -5.63 1.53
CA LYS A 114 -8.99 -4.35 1.29
C LYS A 114 -9.05 -4.12 -0.21
N THR A 115 -10.26 -4.12 -0.77
CA THR A 115 -10.48 -3.90 -2.20
C THR A 115 -11.48 -2.77 -2.36
N GLY A 116 -11.36 -1.94 -3.40
CA GLY A 116 -12.30 -0.86 -3.59
C GLY A 116 -11.90 0.13 -4.65
N VAL A 117 -12.69 1.18 -4.75
CA VAL A 117 -12.51 2.29 -5.66
C VAL A 117 -12.73 3.62 -4.96
N ASP A 118 -12.27 4.67 -5.60
CA ASP A 118 -12.53 6.03 -5.19
C ASP A 118 -13.96 6.41 -5.58
N PHE A 119 -14.58 7.31 -4.80
CA PHE A 119 -15.93 7.78 -5.07
C PHE A 119 -16.05 9.27 -4.76
N LYS A 120 -16.45 10.05 -5.78
CA LYS A 120 -16.64 11.51 -5.68
C LYS A 120 -15.45 12.24 -5.03
N GLY A 121 -14.22 11.88 -5.43
CA GLY A 121 -12.98 12.48 -4.94
C GLY A 121 -12.49 11.95 -3.58
N ILE A 122 -13.21 11.03 -2.95
CA ILE A 122 -12.79 10.40 -1.69
C ILE A 122 -12.16 9.05 -2.01
N LYS A 123 -10.89 8.87 -1.62
CA LYS A 123 -10.15 7.64 -1.88
C LYS A 123 -10.70 6.44 -1.11
N ASN A 124 -10.73 5.27 -1.75
CA ASN A 124 -11.00 3.96 -1.12
C ASN A 124 -12.30 3.88 -0.29
N VAL A 125 -13.30 4.72 -0.56
CA VAL A 125 -14.49 4.81 0.30
C VAL A 125 -15.59 3.80 -0.08
N VAL A 126 -15.57 3.28 -1.32
CA VAL A 126 -16.49 2.22 -1.77
C VAL A 126 -15.69 0.96 -2.01
N GLY A 127 -16.02 -0.13 -1.31
CA GLY A 127 -15.24 -1.36 -1.41
C GLY A 127 -15.73 -2.47 -0.49
N THR A 128 -14.94 -3.54 -0.43
CA THR A 128 -15.21 -4.74 0.37
C THR A 128 -13.93 -5.25 1.01
N PHE A 129 -14.07 -6.06 2.07
CA PHE A 129 -13.00 -6.94 2.50
C PHE A 129 -13.14 -8.29 1.77
N TYR A 130 -12.30 -8.53 0.76
CA TYR A 130 -12.32 -9.72 -0.07
C TYR A 130 -10.90 -10.27 -0.27
N GLN A 131 -10.64 -11.48 0.24
CA GLN A 131 -9.31 -12.07 0.17
C GLN A 131 -9.09 -12.72 -1.20
N PRO A 132 -7.93 -12.51 -1.84
CA PRO A 132 -7.57 -13.27 -3.02
C PRO A 132 -7.29 -14.73 -2.65
N CYS A 133 -7.51 -15.64 -3.59
CA CYS A 133 -7.16 -17.05 -3.41
C CYS A 133 -5.64 -17.29 -3.44
N ALA A 134 -4.88 -16.36 -4.04
CA ALA A 134 -3.43 -16.33 -4.01
C ALA A 134 -2.90 -14.93 -4.38
N ILE A 135 -1.68 -14.64 -3.91
CA ILE A 135 -0.89 -13.47 -4.29
C ILE A 135 0.44 -13.98 -4.84
N VAL A 136 0.75 -13.68 -6.10
CA VAL A 136 1.96 -14.13 -6.79
C VAL A 136 2.89 -12.94 -7.00
N CYS A 137 3.86 -12.79 -6.11
CA CYS A 137 4.88 -11.73 -6.19
C CYS A 137 6.09 -12.21 -6.98
N ASP A 138 6.06 -12.04 -8.31
CA ASP A 138 7.26 -12.21 -9.16
C ASP A 138 8.10 -10.93 -9.10
N THR A 139 9.28 -11.01 -8.48
CA THR A 139 10.18 -9.86 -8.28
C THR A 139 10.83 -9.39 -9.58
N SER A 140 10.80 -10.19 -10.65
CA SER A 140 11.32 -9.78 -11.95
C SER A 140 10.54 -8.60 -12.55
N PHE A 141 9.27 -8.40 -12.16
CA PHE A 141 8.50 -7.22 -12.56
C PHE A 141 9.14 -5.90 -12.10
N LEU A 142 9.83 -5.92 -10.96
CA LEU A 142 10.49 -4.74 -10.41
C LEU A 142 11.62 -4.23 -11.31
N GLY A 143 12.21 -5.09 -12.15
CA GLY A 143 13.24 -4.69 -13.12
C GLY A 143 12.74 -3.76 -14.22
N THR A 144 11.43 -3.69 -14.44
CA THR A 144 10.80 -2.75 -15.39
C THR A 144 10.15 -1.55 -14.71
N LEU A 145 10.13 -1.51 -13.38
CA LEU A 145 9.47 -0.47 -12.62
C LEU A 145 10.37 0.78 -12.55
N PRO A 146 9.85 2.00 -12.81
CA PRO A 146 10.64 3.21 -12.67
C PRO A 146 11.27 3.33 -11.27
N ARG A 147 12.53 3.79 -11.19
CA ARG A 147 13.24 3.95 -9.90
C ARG A 147 12.49 4.84 -8.92
N THR A 148 11.71 5.81 -9.41
CA THR A 148 10.84 6.65 -8.57
C THR A 148 9.71 5.85 -7.91
N GLU A 149 9.13 4.88 -8.62
CA GLU A 149 8.09 4.00 -8.07
C GLU A 149 8.67 2.94 -7.13
N LEU A 150 9.91 2.47 -7.39
CA LEU A 150 10.65 1.67 -6.41
C LEU A 150 10.88 2.46 -5.12
N ALA A 151 11.35 3.72 -5.23
CA ALA A 151 11.54 4.59 -4.07
C ALA A 151 10.24 4.80 -3.29
N HIS A 152 9.11 5.04 -3.96
CA HIS A 152 7.81 5.15 -3.30
C HIS A 152 7.44 3.87 -2.53
N GLY A 153 7.65 2.69 -3.13
CA GLY A 153 7.43 1.40 -2.45
C GLY A 153 8.36 1.15 -1.27
N MET A 154 9.58 1.69 -1.30
CA MET A 154 10.53 1.56 -0.19
C MET A 154 10.04 2.21 1.11
N ALA A 155 9.17 3.22 1.05
CA ALA A 155 8.60 3.81 2.25
C ALA A 155 7.91 2.74 3.13
N GLU A 156 7.15 1.85 2.50
CA GLU A 156 6.48 0.74 3.17
C GLU A 156 7.45 -0.36 3.63
N VAL A 157 8.44 -0.69 2.81
CA VAL A 157 9.51 -1.63 3.19
C VAL A 157 10.22 -1.17 4.47
N ILE A 158 10.61 0.11 4.49
CA ILE A 158 11.30 0.74 5.62
C ILE A 158 10.39 0.78 6.86
N LYS A 159 9.10 1.08 6.67
CA LYS A 159 8.09 1.05 7.74
C LYS A 159 8.08 -0.31 8.44
N TYR A 160 8.04 -1.43 7.71
CA TYR A 160 8.07 -2.77 8.30
C TYR A 160 9.30 -3.03 9.15
N GLY A 161 10.47 -2.51 8.74
CA GLY A 161 11.68 -2.54 9.53
C GLY A 161 11.53 -1.77 10.85
N PHE A 162 11.09 -0.51 10.80
CA PHE A 162 10.98 0.32 12.00
C PHE A 162 9.95 -0.20 13.00
N ILE A 163 8.82 -0.74 12.53
CA ILE A 163 7.77 -1.20 13.44
C ILE A 163 8.04 -2.59 14.04
N GLY A 164 8.88 -3.42 13.41
CA GLY A 164 8.99 -4.84 13.77
C GLY A 164 10.36 -5.52 13.67
N SER A 165 11.39 -4.91 13.08
CA SER A 165 12.71 -5.56 12.95
C SER A 165 13.89 -4.60 12.79
N ARG A 166 14.67 -4.43 13.87
CA ARG A 166 15.96 -3.71 13.84
C ARG A 166 16.97 -4.37 12.89
N THR A 167 16.99 -5.70 12.83
CA THR A 167 17.89 -6.43 11.94
C THR A 167 17.56 -6.16 10.48
N PHE A 168 16.27 -6.05 10.14
CA PHE A 168 15.85 -5.70 8.78
C PHE A 168 16.25 -4.26 8.42
N VAL A 169 16.07 -3.30 9.33
CA VAL A 169 16.57 -1.92 9.15
C VAL A 169 18.07 -1.91 8.84
N LYS A 170 18.88 -2.63 9.63
CA LYS A 170 20.32 -2.74 9.40
C LYS A 170 20.67 -3.35 8.04
N ARG A 171 19.91 -4.36 7.59
CA ARG A 171 20.14 -5.01 6.29
C ARG A 171 19.90 -4.08 5.10
N LEU A 172 18.96 -3.13 5.22
CA LEU A 172 18.67 -2.16 4.15
C LEU A 172 19.74 -1.07 4.05
N GLN A 173 20.46 -0.78 5.15
CA GLN A 173 21.52 0.24 5.13
C GLN A 173 22.63 -0.14 4.15
N GLY A 174 22.98 0.79 3.26
CA GLY A 174 24.03 0.60 2.24
C GLY A 174 23.63 -0.21 1.01
N LEU A 175 22.41 -0.76 0.94
CA LEU A 175 21.92 -1.45 -0.26
C LEU A 175 21.40 -0.46 -1.32
N THR A 176 21.83 -0.65 -2.55
CA THR A 176 21.27 0.03 -3.74
C THR A 176 20.14 -0.81 -4.36
N PHE A 177 19.31 -0.21 -5.21
CA PHE A 177 18.26 -0.95 -5.92
C PHE A 177 18.80 -2.10 -6.78
N ASP A 178 19.98 -1.92 -7.39
CA ASP A 178 20.59 -2.92 -8.28
C ASP A 178 21.17 -4.11 -7.50
N ARG A 179 21.45 -3.95 -6.19
CA ARG A 179 21.96 -5.00 -5.30
C ARG A 179 20.90 -5.51 -4.31
N MET A 180 19.66 -5.08 -4.47
CA MET A 180 18.60 -5.42 -3.53
C MET A 180 18.21 -6.90 -3.67
N PRO A 181 18.21 -7.70 -2.59
CA PRO A 181 17.67 -9.05 -2.61
C PRO A 181 16.14 -9.00 -2.58
N TRP A 182 15.52 -8.64 -3.71
CA TRP A 182 14.09 -8.32 -3.79
C TRP A 182 13.19 -9.44 -3.27
N GLU A 183 13.53 -10.71 -3.50
CA GLU A 183 12.75 -11.84 -3.00
C GLU A 183 12.71 -11.89 -1.47
N GLU A 184 13.85 -11.71 -0.81
CA GLU A 184 13.92 -11.67 0.65
C GLU A 184 13.19 -10.45 1.23
N VAL A 185 13.34 -9.29 0.59
CA VAL A 185 12.70 -8.03 1.01
C VAL A 185 11.18 -8.14 0.91
N VAL A 186 10.68 -8.61 -0.24
CA VAL A 186 9.24 -8.79 -0.46
C VAL A 186 8.69 -9.86 0.46
N ALA A 187 9.37 -11.00 0.61
CA ALA A 187 8.93 -12.07 1.51
C ALA A 187 8.88 -11.62 2.97
N PHE A 188 9.86 -10.82 3.43
CA PHE A 188 9.86 -10.26 4.78
C PHE A 188 8.63 -9.37 5.01
N CYS A 189 8.38 -8.41 4.11
CA CYS A 189 7.27 -7.47 4.25
C CYS A 189 5.92 -8.20 4.15
N ALA A 190 5.79 -9.11 3.18
CA ALA A 190 4.57 -9.88 2.99
C ALA A 190 4.24 -10.73 4.22
N ARG A 191 5.24 -11.38 4.82
CA ARG A 191 5.08 -12.14 6.07
C ARG A 191 4.68 -11.23 7.23
N ALA A 192 5.35 -10.09 7.39
CA ALA A 192 5.04 -9.13 8.45
C ALA A 192 3.59 -8.62 8.34
N LYS A 193 3.15 -8.23 7.13
CA LYS A 193 1.78 -7.78 6.91
C LYS A 193 0.77 -8.91 7.11
N ALA A 194 1.03 -10.09 6.56
CA ALA A 194 0.15 -11.26 6.70
C ALA A 194 -0.08 -11.64 8.18
N GLN A 195 0.96 -11.60 9.01
CA GLN A 195 0.84 -11.89 10.46
C GLN A 195 -0.08 -10.90 11.17
N VAL A 196 -0.01 -9.60 10.82
CA VAL A 196 -0.88 -8.57 11.39
C VAL A 196 -2.30 -8.69 10.86
N VAL A 197 -2.45 -8.94 9.55
CA VAL A 197 -3.71 -9.19 8.86
C VAL A 197 -4.46 -10.38 9.44
N ALA A 198 -3.78 -11.49 9.73
CA ALA A 198 -4.38 -12.72 10.25
C ALA A 198 -5.03 -12.51 11.63
N ARG A 199 -4.51 -11.58 12.44
CA ARG A 199 -5.06 -11.24 13.76
C ARG A 199 -6.29 -10.35 13.68
N ASP A 200 -6.45 -9.62 12.58
CA ASP A 200 -7.59 -8.73 12.35
C ASP A 200 -7.93 -8.67 10.86
N PRO A 201 -8.57 -9.70 10.28
CA PRO A 201 -8.81 -9.80 8.83
C PRO A 201 -9.65 -8.66 8.27
N PHE A 202 -10.49 -8.05 9.09
CA PHE A 202 -11.45 -7.01 8.72
C PHE A 202 -11.08 -5.60 9.23
N ASP A 203 -9.93 -5.44 9.88
CA ASP A 203 -9.46 -4.16 10.43
C ASP A 203 -10.49 -3.49 11.38
N ARG A 204 -11.07 -4.29 12.29
CA ARG A 204 -12.13 -3.85 13.22
C ARG A 204 -11.68 -3.81 14.68
N THR A 205 -10.64 -4.55 15.01
CA THR A 205 -10.15 -4.68 16.40
C THR A 205 -9.08 -3.65 16.75
N GLY A 206 -8.42 -3.09 15.72
CA GLY A 206 -7.30 -2.18 15.87
C GLY A 206 -5.94 -2.87 15.93
N ALA A 207 -5.87 -4.20 15.79
CA ALA A 207 -4.59 -4.93 15.79
C ALA A 207 -3.69 -4.52 14.60
N ARG A 208 -4.28 -4.01 13.51
CA ARG A 208 -3.54 -3.46 12.37
C ARG A 208 -2.99 -2.05 12.59
N ALA A 209 -3.34 -1.38 13.68
CA ALA A 209 -3.04 0.04 13.86
C ALA A 209 -1.54 0.34 13.82
N CYS A 210 -0.66 -0.59 14.20
CA CYS A 210 0.79 -0.41 14.09
C CYS A 210 1.28 -0.21 12.64
N LEU A 211 0.55 -0.72 11.64
CA LEU A 211 0.85 -0.51 10.22
C LEU A 211 0.67 0.94 9.81
N ASN A 212 0.02 1.77 10.63
CA ASN A 212 -0.18 3.20 10.37
C ASN A 212 0.99 4.07 10.87
N PHE A 213 2.17 3.50 11.17
CA PHE A 213 3.36 4.30 11.46
C PHE A 213 3.64 5.27 10.30
N GLY A 214 3.69 6.57 10.62
CA GLY A 214 3.80 7.67 9.65
C GLY A 214 2.51 8.04 8.89
N HIS A 215 1.47 7.20 8.90
CA HIS A 215 0.28 7.43 8.06
C HIS A 215 -0.60 8.58 8.54
N THR A 216 -0.61 8.91 9.83
CA THR A 216 -1.43 10.01 10.35
C THR A 216 -1.08 11.34 9.69
N ILE A 217 0.21 11.72 9.70
CA ILE A 217 0.67 12.93 9.01
C ILE A 217 0.73 12.71 7.50
N GLY A 218 1.14 11.52 7.03
CA GLY A 218 1.20 11.23 5.61
C GLY A 218 -0.13 11.43 4.90
N HIS A 219 -1.22 10.84 5.41
CA HIS A 219 -2.55 11.01 4.81
C HIS A 219 -3.06 12.46 4.88
N ALA A 220 -2.72 13.22 5.92
CA ALA A 220 -3.05 14.63 5.99
C ALA A 220 -2.34 15.43 4.87
N LEU A 221 -1.05 15.13 4.61
CA LEU A 221 -0.29 15.74 3.53
C LEU A 221 -0.82 15.34 2.15
N GLU A 222 -1.16 14.06 1.95
CA GLU A 222 -1.79 13.60 0.71
C GLU A 222 -3.09 14.36 0.44
N SER A 223 -3.97 14.43 1.45
CA SER A 223 -5.27 15.11 1.33
C SER A 223 -5.11 16.60 1.04
N LEU A 224 -4.19 17.29 1.72
CA LEU A 224 -3.93 18.72 1.50
C LEU A 224 -3.25 19.04 0.17
N SER A 225 -2.61 18.05 -0.45
CA SER A 225 -2.00 18.17 -1.77
C SER A 225 -2.98 17.82 -2.90
N ASP A 226 -4.26 17.60 -2.61
CA ASP A 226 -5.23 17.01 -3.55
C ASP A 226 -4.69 15.72 -4.20
N PHE A 227 -3.99 14.92 -3.39
CA PHE A 227 -3.32 13.68 -3.79
C PHE A 227 -2.24 13.83 -4.87
N SER A 228 -1.71 15.04 -5.09
CA SER A 228 -0.55 15.26 -5.95
C SER A 228 0.78 14.84 -5.32
N LEU A 229 0.87 14.78 -3.98
CA LEU A 229 2.01 14.20 -3.27
C LEU A 229 1.91 12.67 -3.31
N PRO A 230 2.91 11.96 -3.87
CA PRO A 230 2.88 10.49 -3.89
C PRO A 230 2.87 9.88 -2.49
N HIS A 231 2.10 8.82 -2.32
CA HIS A 231 1.89 8.14 -1.03
C HIS A 231 3.20 7.85 -0.29
N GLY A 232 4.17 7.18 -0.94
CA GLY A 232 5.45 6.84 -0.30
C GLY A 232 6.22 8.06 0.22
N LYS A 233 6.14 9.20 -0.48
CA LYS A 233 6.75 10.46 -0.02
C LYS A 233 6.04 11.02 1.21
N ALA A 234 4.72 11.00 1.21
CA ALA A 234 3.92 11.45 2.34
C ALA A 234 4.15 10.58 3.60
N ILE A 235 4.16 9.26 3.44
CA ILE A 235 4.45 8.32 4.53
C ILE A 235 5.86 8.49 5.06
N ALA A 236 6.86 8.72 4.20
CA ALA A 236 8.23 8.99 4.62
C ALA A 236 8.33 10.21 5.57
N ILE A 237 7.73 11.34 5.18
CA ILE A 237 7.69 12.55 6.00
C ILE A 237 6.96 12.28 7.32
N GLY A 238 5.84 11.56 7.24
CA GLY A 238 5.08 11.16 8.42
C GLY A 238 5.87 10.26 9.36
N MET A 239 6.72 9.36 8.86
CA MET A 239 7.59 8.52 9.69
C MET A 239 8.67 9.34 10.41
N VAL A 240 9.27 10.33 9.75
CA VAL A 240 10.21 11.25 10.40
C VAL A 240 9.51 12.02 11.52
N ALA A 241 8.31 12.54 11.25
CA ALA A 241 7.52 13.24 12.25
C ALA A 241 7.18 12.32 13.44
N ALA A 242 6.71 11.09 13.17
CA ALA A 242 6.40 10.10 14.20
C ALA A 242 7.64 9.71 15.02
N ALA A 243 8.82 9.58 14.41
CA ALA A 243 10.07 9.33 15.12
C ALA A 243 10.45 10.49 16.05
N ARG A 244 10.31 11.75 15.60
CA ARG A 244 10.57 12.94 16.44
C ARG A 244 9.58 13.05 17.60
N MET A 245 8.30 12.75 17.37
CA MET A 245 7.31 12.65 18.45
C MET A 245 7.65 11.50 19.42
N SER A 246 8.13 10.36 18.91
CA SER A 246 8.59 9.24 19.73
C SER A 246 9.74 9.66 20.65
N ARG A 247 10.65 10.52 20.18
CA ARG A 247 11.73 11.07 21.00
C ARG A 247 11.21 11.91 22.16
N MET A 248 10.27 12.81 21.87
CA MET A 248 9.73 13.73 22.88
C MET A 248 8.79 13.03 23.87
N VAL A 249 8.09 11.98 23.46
CA VAL A 249 7.05 11.31 24.28
C VAL A 249 7.58 10.04 24.96
N LEU A 250 8.48 9.28 24.32
CA LEU A 250 8.92 7.95 24.78
C LEU A 250 10.43 7.87 25.03
N GLY A 251 11.19 8.93 24.81
CA GLY A 251 12.64 8.93 24.99
C GLY A 251 13.41 8.21 23.87
N PHE A 252 12.80 8.00 22.70
CA PHE A 252 13.50 7.53 21.49
C PHE A 252 14.71 8.42 21.20
N SER A 253 15.89 7.84 20.98
CA SER A 253 17.12 8.64 20.99
C SER A 253 17.26 9.52 19.74
N ARG A 254 18.09 10.58 19.83
CA ARG A 254 18.41 11.41 18.66
C ARG A 254 19.06 10.58 17.55
N GLN A 255 19.99 9.69 17.94
CA GLN A 255 20.67 8.79 17.02
C GLN A 255 19.68 7.86 16.30
N GLU A 256 18.66 7.36 16.98
CA GLU A 256 17.63 6.55 16.33
C GLU A 256 16.75 7.38 15.37
N CYS A 257 16.44 8.65 15.68
CA CYS A 257 15.81 9.56 14.71
C CYS A 257 16.68 9.76 13.47
N ASP A 258 17.99 9.94 13.65
CA ASP A 258 18.93 10.14 12.54
C ASP A 258 19.00 8.88 11.65
N VAL A 259 18.87 7.68 12.22
CA VAL A 259 18.74 6.42 11.45
C VAL A 259 17.47 6.40 10.58
N VAL A 260 16.34 6.90 11.10
CA VAL A 260 15.09 7.02 10.32
C VAL A 260 15.28 7.95 9.13
N GLU A 261 15.82 9.15 9.36
CA GLU A 261 16.05 10.14 8.31
C GLU A 261 17.07 9.63 7.28
N ALA A 262 18.20 9.06 7.73
CA ALA A 262 19.25 8.57 6.84
C ALA A 262 18.77 7.43 5.94
N LEU A 263 18.01 6.47 6.48
CA LEU A 263 17.53 5.34 5.68
C LEU A 263 16.50 5.78 4.64
N LEU A 264 15.60 6.72 4.98
CA LEU A 264 14.66 7.29 4.01
C LEU A 264 15.40 8.06 2.91
N ALA A 265 16.36 8.91 3.29
CA ALA A 265 17.16 9.70 2.36
C ALA A 265 17.99 8.81 1.41
N GLN A 266 18.53 7.68 1.88
CA GLN A 266 19.26 6.70 1.06
C GLN A 266 18.46 6.24 -0.16
N TYR A 267 17.14 6.10 -0.01
CA TYR A 267 16.25 5.67 -1.10
C TYR A 267 15.53 6.84 -1.80
N GLY A 268 16.02 8.07 -1.62
CA GLY A 268 15.49 9.27 -2.28
C GLY A 268 14.12 9.72 -1.76
N LEU A 269 13.72 9.29 -0.57
CA LEU A 269 12.48 9.71 0.07
C LEU A 269 12.67 11.02 0.86
N PRO A 270 11.68 11.93 0.84
CA PRO A 270 11.78 13.19 1.56
C PRO A 270 11.72 13.00 3.07
N VAL A 271 12.52 13.79 3.78
CA VAL A 271 12.58 13.83 5.25
C VAL A 271 12.16 15.19 5.82
N ARG A 272 11.63 16.08 4.97
CA ARG A 272 11.14 17.42 5.29
C ARG A 272 9.79 17.64 4.62
N LEU A 273 9.01 18.57 5.15
CA LEU A 273 7.74 18.98 4.56
C LEU A 273 7.99 19.59 3.17
N PRO A 274 7.05 19.43 2.22
CA PRO A 274 7.12 20.17 0.97
C PRO A 274 7.21 21.67 1.23
N PRO A 275 7.96 22.43 0.42
CA PRO A 275 8.02 23.88 0.55
C PRO A 275 6.61 24.48 0.56
N ARG A 276 6.39 25.50 1.41
CA ARG A 276 5.10 26.21 1.57
C ARG A 276 3.96 25.36 2.15
N THR A 277 4.25 24.21 2.76
CA THR A 277 3.23 23.46 3.51
C THR A 277 2.65 24.32 4.63
N ASN A 278 1.33 24.50 4.64
CA ASN A 278 0.64 25.25 5.70
C ASN A 278 0.42 24.34 6.93
N ILE A 279 1.27 24.48 7.94
CA ILE A 279 1.22 23.70 9.19
C ILE A 279 -0.14 23.80 9.87
N SER A 280 -0.76 24.99 9.89
CA SER A 280 -2.08 25.17 10.50
C SER A 280 -3.13 24.30 9.83
N LYS A 281 -3.14 24.25 8.49
CA LYS A 281 -4.05 23.35 7.74
C LYS A 281 -3.78 21.87 8.02
N VAL A 282 -2.51 21.46 8.12
CA VAL A 282 -2.15 20.07 8.50
C VAL A 282 -2.77 19.73 9.85
N ARG A 283 -2.61 20.61 10.83
CA ARG A 283 -3.21 20.45 12.16
C ARG A 283 -4.73 20.40 12.11
N ASP A 284 -5.37 21.26 11.32
CA ASP A 284 -6.83 21.30 11.22
C ASP A 284 -7.36 19.99 10.63
N VAL A 285 -6.72 19.44 9.59
CA VAL A 285 -7.07 18.12 9.04
C VAL A 285 -6.94 17.02 10.10
N LEU A 286 -5.85 17.04 10.87
CA LEU A 286 -5.61 16.05 11.94
C LEU A 286 -6.64 16.14 13.07
N ARG A 287 -7.14 17.34 13.41
CA ARG A 287 -8.19 17.54 14.41
C ARG A 287 -9.55 16.98 13.97
N HIS A 288 -9.83 17.02 12.66
CA HIS A 288 -11.10 16.58 12.09
C HIS A 288 -11.07 15.13 11.58
N ASP A 289 -9.95 14.40 11.72
CA ASP A 289 -9.85 13.00 11.33
C ASP A 289 -10.77 12.13 12.21
N LYS A 290 -11.76 11.51 11.54
CA LYS A 290 -12.79 10.63 12.15
C LYS A 290 -12.23 9.37 12.81
N LYS A 291 -10.92 9.09 12.69
CA LYS A 291 -10.24 8.04 13.45
C LYS A 291 -10.03 8.39 14.93
N ALA A 292 -10.29 9.63 15.35
CA ALA A 292 -10.23 10.05 16.75
C ALA A 292 -11.44 9.53 17.55
N LYS A 293 -11.29 8.41 18.28
CA LYS A 293 -12.22 8.09 19.38
C LYS A 293 -12.03 9.11 20.50
N GLY A 294 -13.05 9.92 20.80
CA GLY A 294 -13.03 10.88 21.90
C GLY A 294 -12.21 12.16 21.66
N GLY A 295 -12.05 12.59 20.40
CA GLY A 295 -11.45 13.89 20.07
C GLY A 295 -9.92 13.96 20.10
N SER A 296 -9.22 12.85 20.36
CA SER A 296 -7.75 12.78 20.28
C SER A 296 -7.27 11.75 19.27
N VAL A 297 -6.35 12.14 18.39
CA VAL A 297 -5.69 11.25 17.42
C VAL A 297 -4.87 10.19 18.16
N ALA A 298 -5.09 8.91 17.81
CA ALA A 298 -4.28 7.80 18.31
C ALA A 298 -3.02 7.65 17.44
N TRP A 299 -1.86 7.96 18.01
CA TRP A 299 -0.58 7.94 17.30
C TRP A 299 0.09 6.56 17.36
N VAL A 300 0.87 6.26 16.33
CA VAL A 300 1.79 5.13 16.29
C VAL A 300 3.20 5.68 16.48
N LEU A 301 3.84 5.30 17.58
CA LEU A 301 5.18 5.78 17.96
C LEU A 301 6.12 4.58 18.14
N LEU A 302 7.42 4.86 18.07
CA LEU A 302 8.51 3.90 18.27
C LEU A 302 8.96 3.92 19.73
N GLU A 303 8.92 2.76 20.39
CA GLU A 303 9.59 2.58 21.68
C GLU A 303 11.11 2.39 21.49
N LYS A 304 11.48 1.72 20.38
CA LYS A 304 12.85 1.56 19.87
C LYS A 304 12.77 1.10 18.41
N ILE A 305 13.86 1.18 17.66
CA ILE A 305 13.88 0.62 16.29
C ILE A 305 13.49 -0.86 16.33
N GLY A 306 12.48 -1.22 15.53
CA GLY A 306 11.92 -2.56 15.45
C GLY A 306 10.77 -2.84 16.44
N LYS A 307 10.29 -1.81 17.15
CA LYS A 307 9.15 -1.93 18.08
C LYS A 307 8.31 -0.66 18.06
N ALA A 308 7.20 -0.69 17.34
CA ALA A 308 6.17 0.35 17.36
C ALA A 308 4.95 -0.08 18.17
N ARG A 309 4.24 0.90 18.74
CA ARG A 309 2.93 0.68 19.35
C ARG A 309 1.96 1.79 18.96
N ALA A 310 0.70 1.42 18.76
CA ALA A 310 -0.39 2.34 18.49
C ALA A 310 -1.11 2.76 19.78
N GLY A 311 -1.85 3.86 19.72
CA GLY A 311 -2.70 4.31 20.83
C GLY A 311 -2.06 5.36 21.74
N TYR A 312 -0.90 5.90 21.36
CA TYR A 312 -0.30 7.01 22.11
C TYR A 312 -1.10 8.30 21.89
N ARG A 313 -1.22 9.09 22.96
CA ARG A 313 -1.65 10.48 22.89
C ARG A 313 -0.41 11.35 22.80
N VAL A 314 -0.39 12.26 21.84
CA VAL A 314 0.69 13.24 21.69
C VAL A 314 0.11 14.60 22.06
N PRO A 315 0.72 15.33 23.02
CA PRO A 315 0.32 16.71 23.32
C PRO A 315 0.37 17.57 22.06
N GLU A 316 -0.60 18.48 21.90
CA GLU A 316 -0.66 19.35 20.71
C GLU A 316 0.65 20.13 20.50
N GLU A 317 1.27 20.58 21.58
CA GLU A 317 2.53 21.30 21.54
C GLU A 317 3.66 20.46 20.94
N VAL A 318 3.76 19.18 21.30
CA VAL A 318 4.75 18.24 20.74
C VAL A 318 4.53 18.06 19.24
N MET A 319 3.29 17.91 18.81
CA MET A 319 2.94 17.82 17.39
C MET A 319 3.31 19.12 16.65
N ARG A 320 2.99 20.29 17.22
CA ARG A 320 3.29 21.61 16.65
C ARG A 320 4.80 21.81 16.48
N THR A 321 5.58 21.59 17.55
CA THR A 321 7.04 21.67 17.52
C THR A 321 7.63 20.70 16.49
N THR A 322 7.08 19.48 16.41
CA THR A 322 7.52 18.49 15.42
C THR A 322 7.30 18.99 14.00
N LEU A 323 6.09 19.47 13.66
CA LEU A 323 5.80 19.98 12.31
C LEU A 323 6.66 21.20 11.96
N GLN A 324 6.89 22.11 12.90
CA GLN A 324 7.77 23.27 12.70
C GLN A 324 9.22 22.86 12.43
N SER A 325 9.72 21.82 13.09
CA SER A 325 11.07 21.31 12.87
C SER A 325 11.30 20.64 11.51
N LEU A 326 10.22 20.36 10.76
CA LEU A 326 10.26 19.69 9.47
C LEU A 326 10.15 20.65 8.27
N VAL A 327 9.94 21.94 8.52
CA VAL A 327 9.97 22.98 7.48
C VAL A 327 11.36 23.11 6.89
#